data_AF-A0A7J7DA00-F1
#
_entry.id   AF-A0A7J7DA00-F1
#
_cell.length_a   1.000
_cell.length_b   1.000
_cell.length_c   1.000
_cell.angle_alpha   90.00
_cell.angle_beta   90.00
_cell.angle_gamma   90.00
#
_symmetry.space_group_name_H-M   'P 1'
#
loop_
_entity.id
_entity.type
_entity.pdbx_description
1 polymer ?
#
loop_
_entity_poly.entity_id
_entity_poly.type
_entity_poly.pdbx_seq_one_letter_code
_entity_poly.pdbx_strand_id
1 'polypeptide(L)'
;MISGYSQMGYAAEAVELFGRMREDGFEPDEITLVSVLGECEDVGDLRLTLGSWTEEFVMGNKMELMNSYMGSALIDMDGKCGDLVSAGRVFDRMPKKEVVTWNALITRNKHPCERYAQNGSSTEVMPVFNCMIGASSDPDEITLIGELFASASFGALSLGKWVETYASQRERLTP
;
A
#
# COMPACT_ATOMS: atom_id res chain seq x y z
N MET A 1 6.59 20.59 -10.95
CA MET A 1 7.95 20.38 -11.50
C MET A 1 8.43 18.98 -11.13
N ILE A 2 8.56 18.64 -9.84
CA ILE A 2 8.91 17.27 -9.37
C ILE A 2 8.01 16.18 -9.98
N SER A 3 6.68 16.36 -9.93
CA SER A 3 5.72 15.45 -10.57
C SER A 3 5.91 15.30 -12.08
N GLY A 4 6.37 16.34 -12.76
CA GLY A 4 6.67 16.30 -14.19
C GLY A 4 7.94 15.51 -14.52
N TYR A 5 8.95 15.54 -13.66
CA TYR A 5 10.15 14.71 -13.80
C TYR A 5 9.83 13.23 -13.55
N SER A 6 9.06 12.96 -12.49
CA SER A 6 8.55 11.62 -12.16
C SER A 6 7.78 11.01 -13.35
N GLN A 7 6.82 11.74 -13.92
CA GLN A 7 6.04 11.26 -15.07
C GLN A 7 6.87 10.97 -16.34
N MET A 8 8.06 11.56 -16.46
CA MET A 8 8.96 11.38 -17.59
C MET A 8 10.02 10.30 -17.33
N GLY A 9 9.98 9.62 -16.17
CA GLY A 9 10.92 8.57 -15.79
C GLY A 9 12.26 9.08 -15.29
N TYR A 10 12.36 10.37 -14.93
CA TYR A 10 13.56 10.98 -14.36
C TYR A 10 13.53 10.90 -12.82
N ALA A 11 13.53 9.66 -12.31
CA ALA A 11 13.39 9.35 -10.90
C ALA A 11 14.46 10.02 -10.02
N ALA A 12 15.72 9.92 -10.45
CA ALA A 12 16.86 10.47 -9.71
C ALA A 12 16.79 12.00 -9.61
N GLU A 13 16.44 12.68 -10.70
CA GLU A 13 16.29 14.13 -10.76
C GLU A 13 15.09 14.62 -9.95
N ALA A 14 13.97 13.88 -9.96
CA ALA A 14 12.80 14.18 -9.14
C ALA A 14 13.15 14.12 -7.63
N VAL A 15 13.90 13.10 -7.23
CA VAL A 15 14.40 12.93 -5.86
C VAL A 15 15.41 14.03 -5.48
N GLU A 16 16.34 14.37 -6.37
CA GLU A 16 17.31 15.43 -6.11
C GLU A 16 16.62 16.79 -5.92
N LEU A 17 15.65 17.10 -6.79
CA LEU A 17 14.82 18.31 -6.67
C LEU A 17 14.04 18.33 -5.36
N PHE A 18 13.53 17.19 -4.92
CA PHE A 18 12.87 17.07 -3.62
C PHE A 18 13.83 17.32 -2.44
N GLY A 19 15.06 16.80 -2.52
CA GLY A 19 16.12 17.09 -1.54
C GLY A 19 16.40 18.59 -1.43
N ARG A 20 16.62 19.26 -2.56
CA ARG A 20 16.86 20.71 -2.61
C ARG A 20 15.68 21.52 -2.09
N MET A 21 14.45 21.14 -2.46
CA MET A 21 13.23 21.77 -1.96
C MET A 21 13.21 21.80 -0.42
N ARG A 22 13.60 20.69 0.22
CA ARG A 22 13.67 20.58 1.67
C ARG A 22 14.81 21.39 2.28
N GLU A 23 15.99 21.41 1.66
CA GLU A 23 17.14 22.20 2.10
C GLU A 23 16.85 23.71 2.04
N ASP A 24 16.10 24.14 1.01
CA ASP A 24 15.65 25.51 0.84
C ASP A 24 14.47 25.88 1.79
N GLY A 25 13.99 24.93 2.59
CA GLY A 25 12.94 25.15 3.60
C GLY A 25 11.51 25.17 3.05
N PHE A 26 11.28 24.70 1.83
CA PHE A 26 9.94 24.59 1.26
C PHE A 26 9.26 23.29 1.72
N GLU A 27 8.00 23.40 2.13
CA GLU A 27 7.19 22.24 2.52
C GLU A 27 6.60 21.53 1.30
N PRO A 28 6.77 20.21 1.17
CA PRO A 28 6.15 19.45 0.10
C PRO A 28 4.64 19.33 0.30
N ASP A 29 3.90 19.39 -0.80
CA ASP A 29 2.47 19.11 -0.84
C ASP A 29 2.19 17.63 -1.11
N GLU A 30 0.91 17.24 -1.06
CA GLU A 30 0.47 15.86 -1.29
C GLU A 30 0.98 15.31 -2.63
N ILE A 31 0.84 16.09 -3.70
CA ILE A 31 1.23 15.67 -5.06
C ILE A 31 2.73 15.43 -5.13
N THR A 32 3.52 16.32 -4.51
CA THR A 32 4.98 16.18 -4.44
C THR A 32 5.35 14.90 -3.70
N LEU A 33 4.77 14.66 -2.52
CA LEU A 33 5.06 13.47 -1.72
C LEU A 33 4.68 12.18 -2.45
N VAL A 34 3.47 12.09 -3.03
CA VAL A 34 3.04 10.91 -3.79
C VAL A 34 3.94 10.67 -5.01
N SER A 35 4.32 11.72 -5.72
CA SER A 35 5.21 11.61 -6.89
C SER A 35 6.56 11.02 -6.50
N VAL A 36 7.20 11.55 -5.46
CA VAL A 36 8.54 11.09 -5.04
C VAL A 36 8.48 9.68 -4.42
N LEU A 37 7.41 9.33 -3.71
CA LEU A 37 7.19 7.95 -3.23
C LEU A 37 7.04 6.94 -4.37
N GLY A 38 6.52 7.36 -5.52
CA GLY A 38 6.43 6.52 -6.73
C GLY A 38 7.79 6.20 -7.35
N GLU A 39 8.70 7.19 -7.38
CA GLU A 39 10.05 7.07 -7.95
C GLU A 39 11.02 6.24 -7.09
N CYS A 40 10.63 5.94 -5.85
CA CYS A 40 11.45 5.21 -4.89
C CYS A 40 11.75 3.75 -5.27
N GLU A 41 11.13 3.22 -6.33
CA GLU A 41 11.44 1.90 -6.90
C GLU A 41 12.80 1.88 -7.62
N ASP A 42 13.17 2.99 -8.28
CA ASP A 42 14.38 3.07 -9.10
C ASP A 42 15.62 3.51 -8.32
N VAL A 43 15.44 4.06 -7.12
CA VAL A 43 16.51 4.72 -6.33
C VAL A 43 16.76 4.01 -4.99
N GLY A 44 17.24 2.77 -5.06
CA GLY A 44 17.89 1.98 -3.98
C GLY A 44 17.61 2.38 -2.51
N ASP A 45 18.67 2.78 -1.77
CA ASP A 45 18.65 3.09 -0.31
C ASP A 45 17.79 4.30 0.08
N LEU A 46 17.36 5.08 -0.91
CA LEU A 46 16.51 6.25 -0.71
C LEU A 46 15.08 5.83 -0.31
N ARG A 47 14.72 4.59 -0.61
CA ARG A 47 13.41 3.98 -0.35
C ARG A 47 13.05 3.95 1.14
N LEU A 48 13.98 3.53 2.01
CA LEU A 48 13.73 3.45 3.46
C LEU A 48 13.74 4.84 4.12
N THR A 49 14.67 5.69 3.70
CA THR A 49 14.87 7.02 4.30
C THR A 49 13.78 8.00 3.92
N LEU A 50 13.34 7.99 2.66
CA LEU A 50 12.22 8.83 2.21
C LEU A 50 10.91 8.37 2.83
N GLY A 51 10.66 7.06 2.83
CA GLY A 51 9.44 6.48 3.38
C GLY A 51 9.22 6.83 4.85
N SER A 52 10.23 6.56 5.68
CA SER A 52 10.19 6.89 7.11
C SER A 52 10.06 8.40 7.35
N TRP A 53 10.77 9.22 6.56
CA TRP A 53 10.66 10.68 6.69
C TRP A 53 9.25 11.17 6.31
N THR A 54 8.67 10.67 5.23
CA THR A 54 7.32 11.07 4.79
C THR A 54 6.27 10.59 5.78
N GLU A 55 6.39 9.37 6.32
CA GLU A 55 5.50 8.90 7.39
C GLU A 55 5.59 9.85 8.60
N GLU A 56 6.80 10.15 9.09
CA GLU A 56 6.99 11.03 10.24
C GLU A 56 6.46 12.45 9.97
N PHE A 57 6.68 12.98 8.77
CA PHE A 57 6.20 14.30 8.35
C PHE A 57 4.67 14.38 8.34
N VAL A 58 4.01 13.39 7.71
CA VAL A 58 2.54 13.34 7.63
C VAL A 58 1.93 13.07 9.00
N MET A 59 2.45 12.09 9.74
CA MET A 59 1.91 11.68 11.03
C MET A 59 2.17 12.70 12.15
N GLY A 60 3.31 13.39 12.10
CA GLY A 60 3.73 14.33 13.15
C GLY A 60 3.08 15.70 13.01
N ASN A 61 2.97 16.22 11.78
CA ASN A 61 2.62 17.63 11.58
C ASN A 61 1.53 17.87 10.52
N LYS A 62 1.16 16.88 9.70
CA LYS A 62 0.32 17.07 8.51
C LYS A 62 -0.72 15.95 8.31
N MET A 63 -1.43 15.57 9.37
CA MET A 63 -2.46 14.51 9.31
C MET A 63 -3.56 14.78 8.28
N GLU A 64 -3.78 16.04 7.89
CA GLU A 64 -4.68 16.43 6.81
C GLU A 64 -4.25 15.91 5.42
N LEU A 65 -2.96 15.63 5.21
CA LEU A 65 -2.43 15.01 4.00
C LEU A 65 -2.66 13.48 3.99
N MET A 66 -3.04 12.88 5.13
CA MET A 66 -3.28 11.44 5.25
C MET A 66 -4.66 11.06 4.69
N ASN A 67 -4.76 11.09 3.37
CA ASN A 67 -5.92 10.59 2.62
C ASN A 67 -5.66 9.19 2.03
N SER A 68 -6.64 8.64 1.33
CA SER A 68 -6.54 7.30 0.75
C SER A 68 -5.43 7.17 -0.30
N TYR A 69 -5.11 8.22 -1.06
CA TYR A 69 -4.01 8.22 -2.03
C TYR A 69 -2.65 8.21 -1.32
N MET A 70 -2.42 9.14 -0.41
CA MET A 70 -1.18 9.23 0.38
C MET A 70 -0.91 7.94 1.16
N GLY A 71 -1.93 7.44 1.89
CA GLY A 71 -1.79 6.21 2.65
C GLY A 71 -1.55 4.99 1.76
N SER A 72 -2.22 4.91 0.59
CA SER A 72 -1.92 3.85 -0.37
C SER A 72 -0.49 3.93 -0.91
N ALA A 73 0.04 5.12 -1.19
CA ALA A 73 1.41 5.32 -1.66
C ALA A 73 2.45 4.94 -0.60
N LEU A 74 2.22 5.29 0.67
CA LEU A 74 3.07 4.89 1.79
C LEU A 74 3.05 3.37 2.01
N ILE A 75 1.86 2.74 2.03
CA ILE A 75 1.72 1.28 2.14
C ILE A 75 2.40 0.58 0.96
N ASP A 76 2.25 1.09 -0.26
CA ASP A 76 2.87 0.53 -1.45
C ASP A 76 4.40 0.60 -1.37
N MET A 77 4.92 1.75 -0.92
CA MET A 77 6.36 1.97 -0.73
C MET A 77 6.93 1.09 0.39
N ASP A 78 6.28 1.03 1.56
CA ASP A 78 6.68 0.18 2.69
C ASP A 78 6.61 -1.31 2.32
N GLY A 79 5.59 -1.69 1.55
CA GLY A 79 5.42 -3.02 0.99
C GLY A 79 6.53 -3.38 0.00
N LYS A 80 6.90 -2.46 -0.90
CA LYS A 80 8.06 -2.61 -1.79
C LYS A 80 9.37 -2.74 -0.99
N CYS A 81 9.49 -2.02 0.13
CA CYS A 81 10.59 -2.13 1.10
C CYS A 81 10.69 -3.49 1.79
N GLY A 82 9.63 -4.29 1.77
CA GLY A 82 9.52 -5.48 2.61
C GLY A 82 9.26 -5.14 4.08
N ASP A 83 9.04 -3.86 4.42
CA ASP A 83 8.67 -3.42 5.76
C ASP A 83 7.15 -3.41 5.94
N LEU A 84 6.58 -4.61 5.94
CA LEU A 84 5.14 -4.82 6.12
C LEU A 84 4.65 -4.33 7.49
N VAL A 85 5.54 -4.17 8.47
CA VAL A 85 5.20 -3.65 9.81
C VAL A 85 4.88 -2.16 9.73
N SER A 86 5.68 -1.39 9.00
CA SER A 86 5.43 0.03 8.76
C SER A 86 4.17 0.23 7.90
N ALA A 87 3.98 -0.59 6.86
CA ALA A 87 2.77 -0.58 6.04
C ALA A 87 1.48 -0.79 6.87
N GLY A 88 1.47 -1.78 7.77
CA GLY A 88 0.34 -2.04 8.66
C GLY A 88 0.09 -0.89 9.64
N ARG A 89 1.15 -0.26 10.15
CA ARG A 89 1.04 0.89 11.05
C ARG A 89 0.45 2.12 10.35
N VAL A 90 0.90 2.42 9.13
CA VAL A 90 0.32 3.49 8.30
C VAL A 90 -1.17 3.22 8.12
N PHE A 91 -1.53 2.01 7.69
CA PHE A 91 -2.91 1.60 7.48
C PHE A 91 -3.77 1.80 8.73
N ASP A 92 -3.33 1.32 9.89
CA ASP A 92 -4.07 1.44 11.15
C ASP A 92 -4.35 2.90 11.52
N ARG A 93 -3.36 3.77 11.30
CA ARG A 93 -3.43 5.21 11.59
C ARG A 93 -4.28 6.01 10.60
N MET A 94 -4.63 5.45 9.45
CA MET A 94 -5.48 6.13 8.47
C MET A 94 -6.89 6.38 9.03
N PRO A 95 -7.39 7.63 8.99
CA PRO A 95 -8.72 7.97 9.48
C PRO A 95 -9.83 7.36 8.61
N LYS A 96 -9.58 7.19 7.31
CA LYS A 96 -10.49 6.57 6.35
C LYS A 96 -9.73 5.54 5.52
N LYS A 97 -10.21 4.30 5.56
CA LYS A 97 -9.68 3.17 4.79
C LYS A 97 -10.62 2.92 3.61
N GLU A 98 -10.12 3.08 2.40
CA GLU A 98 -10.86 2.84 1.15
C GLU A 98 -10.31 1.60 0.44
N VAL A 99 -11.05 1.11 -0.56
CA VAL A 99 -10.68 -0.11 -1.32
C VAL A 99 -9.23 -0.04 -1.82
N VAL A 100 -8.77 1.12 -2.31
CA VAL A 100 -7.38 1.33 -2.74
C VAL A 100 -6.34 1.09 -1.65
N THR A 101 -6.63 1.47 -0.39
CA THR A 101 -5.73 1.26 0.75
C THR A 101 -5.72 -0.20 1.23
N TRP A 102 -6.88 -0.86 1.19
CA TRP A 102 -6.99 -2.30 1.46
C TRP A 102 -6.22 -3.11 0.41
N ASN A 103 -6.37 -2.76 -0.87
CA ASN A 103 -5.67 -3.40 -1.96
C ASN A 103 -4.16 -3.23 -1.88
N ALA A 104 -3.69 -2.03 -1.55
CA ALA A 104 -2.27 -1.77 -1.33
C ALA A 104 -1.72 -2.71 -0.24
N LEU A 105 -2.44 -2.85 0.89
CA LEU A 105 -2.03 -3.73 1.98
C LEU A 105 -2.07 -5.22 1.56
N ILE A 106 -3.17 -5.68 0.95
CA ILE A 106 -3.37 -7.09 0.55
C ILE A 106 -2.36 -7.52 -0.52
N THR A 107 -2.15 -6.68 -1.54
CA THR A 107 -1.28 -7.02 -2.68
C THR A 107 0.18 -7.10 -2.27
N ARG A 108 0.61 -6.28 -1.30
CA ARG A 108 2.01 -6.20 -0.86
C ARG A 108 2.39 -7.22 0.20
N ASN A 109 1.43 -7.74 0.97
CA ASN A 109 1.63 -8.90 1.85
C ASN A 109 1.89 -10.23 1.10
N LYS A 110 2.25 -10.19 -0.19
CA LYS A 110 2.58 -11.36 -1.04
C LYS A 110 3.89 -12.07 -0.69
N HIS A 111 4.78 -11.46 0.10
CA HIS A 111 6.05 -12.08 0.50
C HIS A 111 6.08 -12.45 1.99
N PRO A 112 6.17 -13.75 2.34
CA PRO A 112 6.21 -14.20 3.72
C PRO A 112 7.62 -14.00 4.29
N CYS A 113 7.91 -12.83 4.84
CA CYS A 113 9.13 -12.62 5.62
C CYS A 113 8.80 -12.21 7.06
N GLU A 114 8.71 -13.24 7.91
CA GLU A 114 9.26 -13.33 9.26
C GLU A 114 9.17 -12.06 10.13
N ARG A 115 7.97 -11.69 10.63
CA ARG A 115 7.93 -10.94 11.91
C ARG A 115 6.71 -11.11 12.81
N TYR A 116 5.65 -11.77 12.36
CA TYR A 116 4.60 -12.27 13.26
C TYR A 116 4.83 -13.73 13.71
N ALA A 117 6.03 -14.27 13.50
CA ALA A 117 6.48 -15.59 13.96
C ALA A 117 6.69 -15.71 15.48
N GLN A 118 5.94 -14.97 16.29
CA GLN A 118 5.61 -15.42 17.65
C GLN A 118 4.26 -16.13 17.72
N ASN A 119 3.43 -16.08 16.66
CA ASN A 119 2.24 -16.91 16.52
C ASN A 119 2.20 -17.52 15.12
N GLY A 120 2.71 -18.74 15.00
CA GLY A 120 2.79 -19.48 13.73
C GLY A 120 1.43 -19.81 13.12
N SER A 121 0.85 -18.89 12.37
CA SER A 121 -0.26 -19.18 11.46
C SER A 121 -0.07 -18.43 10.15
N SER A 122 0.20 -19.17 9.09
CA SER A 122 0.46 -18.66 7.75
C SER A 122 -0.82 -18.28 6.99
N THR A 123 -1.62 -17.41 7.60
CA THR A 123 -2.98 -17.04 7.15
C THR A 123 -3.19 -15.54 7.24
N GLU A 124 -2.27 -14.70 6.75
CA GLU A 124 -2.29 -13.26 7.05
C GLU A 124 -3.14 -12.40 6.09
N VAL A 125 -3.36 -12.84 4.84
CA VAL A 125 -4.25 -12.12 3.89
C VAL A 125 -5.73 -12.22 4.30
N MET A 126 -6.11 -13.37 4.87
CA MET A 126 -7.48 -13.71 5.27
C MET A 126 -8.08 -12.83 6.39
N PRO A 127 -7.36 -12.54 7.50
CA PRO A 127 -7.80 -11.59 8.51
C PRO A 127 -8.00 -10.19 7.92
N VAL A 128 -7.11 -9.74 7.03
CA VAL A 128 -7.21 -8.42 6.39
C VAL A 128 -8.42 -8.38 5.45
N PHE A 129 -8.63 -9.42 4.65
CA PHE A 129 -9.81 -9.56 3.80
C PHE A 129 -11.11 -9.62 4.62
N ASN A 130 -11.17 -10.41 5.69
CA ASN A 130 -12.34 -10.45 6.57
C ASN A 130 -12.60 -9.11 7.26
N CYS A 131 -11.55 -8.35 7.59
CA CYS A 131 -11.69 -7.00 8.12
C CYS A 131 -12.24 -6.03 7.05
N MET A 132 -11.85 -6.18 5.79
CA MET A 132 -12.38 -5.40 4.66
C MET A 132 -13.87 -5.67 4.45
N ILE A 133 -14.29 -6.96 4.45
CA ILE A 133 -15.70 -7.36 4.37
C ILE A 133 -16.49 -6.85 5.58
N GLY A 134 -15.92 -7.00 6.79
CA GLY A 134 -16.53 -6.51 8.04
C GLY A 134 -16.68 -4.98 8.07
N ALA A 135 -15.78 -4.25 7.40
CA ALA A 135 -15.85 -2.81 7.21
C ALA A 135 -16.82 -2.38 6.09
N SER A 136 -17.63 -3.31 5.54
CA SER A 136 -18.59 -3.05 4.44
C SER A 136 -17.95 -2.49 3.17
N SER A 137 -16.65 -2.77 2.96
CA SER A 137 -15.94 -2.40 1.74
C SER A 137 -16.02 -3.55 0.75
N ASP A 138 -16.55 -3.30 -0.45
CA ASP A 138 -16.71 -4.36 -1.46
C ASP A 138 -15.34 -4.68 -2.10
N PRO A 139 -14.89 -5.95 -2.07
CA PRO A 139 -13.69 -6.38 -2.76
C PRO A 139 -13.76 -6.05 -4.25
N ASP A 140 -12.68 -5.54 -4.81
CA ASP A 140 -12.55 -5.41 -6.25
C ASP A 140 -11.76 -6.58 -6.85
N GLU A 141 -11.59 -6.57 -8.16
CA GLU A 141 -10.88 -7.61 -8.89
C GLU A 141 -9.45 -7.81 -8.35
N ILE A 142 -8.78 -6.73 -7.93
CA ILE A 142 -7.42 -6.77 -7.39
C ILE A 142 -7.42 -7.47 -6.02
N THR A 143 -8.39 -7.16 -5.16
CA THR A 143 -8.58 -7.86 -3.88
C THR A 143 -8.74 -9.37 -4.10
N LEU A 144 -9.61 -9.77 -5.04
CA LEU A 144 -9.91 -11.18 -5.33
C LEU A 144 -8.72 -11.93 -5.91
N ILE A 145 -7.94 -11.28 -6.79
CA ILE A 145 -6.69 -11.84 -7.32
C ILE A 145 -5.69 -12.06 -6.18
N GLY A 146 -5.53 -11.09 -5.27
CA GLY A 146 -4.67 -11.21 -4.09
C GLY A 146 -5.04 -12.41 -3.22
N GLU A 147 -6.34 -12.58 -2.94
CA GLU A 147 -6.87 -13.70 -2.16
C GLU A 147 -6.67 -15.06 -2.87
N LEU A 148 -6.90 -15.11 -4.18
CA LEU A 148 -6.65 -16.31 -4.99
C LEU A 148 -5.17 -16.74 -4.93
N PHE A 149 -4.24 -15.80 -5.04
CA PHE A 149 -2.81 -16.10 -4.90
C PHE A 149 -2.45 -16.64 -3.52
N ALA A 150 -3.04 -16.07 -2.45
CA ALA A 150 -2.86 -16.59 -1.09
C ALA A 150 -3.40 -18.03 -0.97
N SER A 151 -4.59 -18.31 -1.52
CA SER A 151 -5.21 -19.64 -1.48
C SER A 151 -4.43 -20.69 -2.30
N ALA A 152 -3.87 -20.29 -3.45
CA ALA A 152 -3.05 -21.15 -4.31
C ALA A 152 -1.71 -21.51 -3.66
N SER A 153 -1.13 -20.57 -2.92
CA SER A 153 0.14 -20.78 -2.20
C SER A 153 -0.02 -21.69 -0.97
N PHE A 154 -1.23 -21.75 -0.38
CA PHE A 154 -1.53 -22.53 0.82
C PHE A 154 -2.40 -23.78 0.60
N GLY A 155 -2.81 -24.06 -0.64
CA GLY A 155 -3.68 -25.20 -0.95
C GLY A 155 -5.08 -25.10 -0.32
N ALA A 156 -5.54 -23.89 -0.02
CA ALA A 156 -6.82 -23.62 0.63
C ALA A 156 -8.00 -23.72 -0.37
N LEU A 157 -8.29 -24.93 -0.81
CA LEU A 157 -9.33 -25.26 -1.81
C LEU A 157 -10.75 -24.78 -1.47
N SER A 158 -11.10 -24.71 -0.19
CA SER A 158 -12.42 -24.23 0.25
C SER A 158 -12.60 -22.73 -0.01
N LEU A 159 -11.52 -21.96 0.08
CA LEU A 159 -11.55 -20.52 -0.14
C LEU A 159 -11.55 -20.18 -1.63
N GLY A 160 -10.75 -20.88 -2.44
CA GLY A 160 -10.78 -20.70 -3.90
C GLY A 160 -12.20 -20.90 -4.47
N LYS A 161 -12.94 -21.89 -3.95
CA LYS A 161 -14.35 -22.11 -4.29
C LYS A 161 -15.27 -20.97 -3.84
N TRP A 162 -14.99 -20.36 -2.69
CA TRP A 162 -15.77 -19.22 -2.20
C TRP A 162 -15.55 -17.99 -3.08
N VAL A 163 -14.29 -17.69 -3.45
CA VAL A 163 -13.95 -16.59 -4.36
C VAL A 163 -14.58 -16.81 -5.74
N GLU A 164 -14.52 -18.02 -6.27
CA GLU A 164 -15.15 -18.39 -7.54
C GLU A 164 -16.68 -18.21 -7.49
N THR A 165 -17.30 -18.59 -6.38
CA THR A 165 -18.75 -18.41 -6.15
C THR A 165 -19.12 -16.94 -6.05
N TYR A 166 -18.34 -16.15 -5.31
CA TYR A 166 -18.54 -14.72 -5.14
C TYR A 166 -18.37 -13.95 -6.46
N ALA A 167 -17.32 -14.24 -7.23
CA ALA A 167 -17.11 -13.69 -8.57
C ALA A 167 -18.28 -14.01 -9.52
N SER A 168 -18.74 -15.27 -9.52
CA SER A 168 -19.89 -15.72 -10.33
C SER A 168 -21.20 -15.04 -9.94
N GLN A 169 -21.38 -14.64 -8.68
CA GLN A 169 -22.57 -13.91 -8.22
C GLN A 169 -22.51 -12.44 -8.65
N ARG A 170 -21.31 -11.83 -8.66
CA ARG A 170 -21.09 -10.44 -9.07
C ARG A 170 -21.31 -10.24 -10.57
N GLU A 171 -20.82 -11.14 -11.42
CA GLU A 171 -21.06 -11.09 -12.88
C GLU A 171 -22.55 -11.16 -13.25
N ARG A 172 -23.38 -11.77 -12.40
CA ARG A 172 -24.84 -11.84 -12.61
C ARG A 172 -25.58 -10.55 -12.23
N LEU A 173 -24.92 -9.63 -11.52
CA LEU A 173 -25.51 -8.38 -11.03
C LEU A 173 -25.11 -7.16 -11.86
N THR A 174 -24.15 -7.29 -12.78
CA THR A 174 -23.82 -6.28 -13.79
C THR A 174 -24.72 -6.46 -15.02
N PRO A 175 -25.58 -5.50 -15.38
CA PRO A 175 -26.51 -5.60 -16.50
C PRO A 175 -25.84 -5.56 -17.88
#